data_AF-A0A8K1FMN6-F1
#
_entry.id   AF-A0A8K1FMN6-F1
#
_cell.length_a   1.000
_cell.length_b   1.000
_cell.length_c   1.000
_cell.angle_alpha   90.00
_cell.angle_beta   90.00
_cell.angle_gamma   90.00
#
_symmetry.space_group_name_H-M   'P 1'
#
loop_
_entity.id
_entity.type
_entity.pdbx_description
1 polymer ?
#
loop_
_entity_poly.entity_id
_entity_poly.type
_entity_poly.pdbx_seq_one_letter_code
_entity_poly.pdbx_strand_id
1 'polypeptide(L)'
;MSTWQWSGCSIVVNSWAWLRCVHFIFSANTIFNLCVLLVVIYRNFQRRKIWIGDAFISISDTLQLRGVLVIAVWAKENFWQVSVLALRFGSTQANLVEIFTFIQIMHGDLMALYTSLTGVLGAILQERIDPALTIFLFELGYRYRFEIGSWFPSIKEVSIRYALSDFLSGIATIPLELEGFSPLGFWTTHPMAYDAQAIVASISPNFMTFVIIIVYAVVRKAYRRAYPSKAIAYSSRITKGSSNLSEGRGIKNPFTMFELATGAELQNRVGLVSDYDNCVYIKGMRYATADGIYCNGFVIANGKWLVRMADLLSVLLIILTGRRLRDVYVYEVKDHKVSQTAILVYPNTLTLRDLTKFNTTLLA
;
A
#
# COMPACT_ATOMS: atom_id res chain seq x y z
N MET A 1 44.07 0.35 35.97
CA MET A 1 42.70 0.09 36.48
C MET A 1 41.76 0.06 35.30
N SER A 2 41.14 -1.09 35.02
CA SER A 2 40.08 -1.18 34.01
C SER A 2 38.81 -0.55 34.57
N THR A 3 38.32 0.52 33.96
CA THR A 3 37.04 1.12 34.30
C THR A 3 35.93 0.21 33.77
N TRP A 4 35.19 -0.43 34.68
CA TRP A 4 33.99 -1.18 34.33
C TRP A 4 32.89 -0.19 33.97
N GLN A 5 32.58 -0.05 32.67
CA GLN A 5 31.41 0.70 32.22
C GLN A 5 30.16 -0.15 32.44
N TRP A 6 29.48 0.09 33.55
CA TRP A 6 28.15 -0.44 33.79
C TRP A 6 27.15 0.40 33.00
N SER A 7 26.46 -0.23 32.04
CA SER A 7 25.30 0.37 31.37
C SER A 7 24.06 -0.45 31.72
N GLY A 8 23.09 0.20 32.35
CA GLY A 8 21.75 -0.36 32.54
C GLY A 8 20.86 0.08 31.39
N CYS A 9 20.02 -0.82 30.88
CA CYS A 9 18.99 -0.48 29.90
C CYS A 9 17.61 -0.70 30.53
N SER A 10 16.80 0.35 30.62
CA SER A 10 15.40 0.23 31.05
C SER A 10 14.57 -0.39 29.92
N ILE A 11 14.00 -1.57 30.16
CA ILE A 11 13.10 -2.22 29.21
C ILE A 11 11.67 -1.78 29.52
N VAL A 12 11.05 -1.05 28.59
CA VAL A 12 9.62 -0.70 28.67
C VAL A 12 8.83 -1.66 27.78
N VAL A 13 7.85 -2.35 28.36
CA VAL A 13 7.02 -3.34 27.66
C VAL A 13 5.69 -2.71 27.26
N ASN A 14 5.32 -2.82 25.99
CA ASN A 14 4.02 -2.34 25.48
C ASN A 14 2.99 -3.49 25.49
N SER A 15 2.01 -3.43 26.41
CA SER A 15 0.93 -4.41 26.54
C SER A 15 -0.04 -4.47 25.35
N TRP A 16 -0.08 -3.44 24.50
CA TRP A 16 -0.97 -3.35 23.34
C TRP A 16 -0.31 -3.77 22.03
N ALA A 17 0.95 -4.23 22.08
CA ALA A 17 1.68 -4.68 20.90
C ALA A 17 0.95 -5.78 20.12
N TRP A 18 0.10 -6.58 20.77
CA TRP A 18 -0.69 -7.64 20.11
C TRP A 18 -1.73 -7.09 19.10
N LEU A 19 -2.21 -5.84 19.23
CA LEU A 19 -3.13 -5.26 18.22
C LEU A 19 -2.46 -5.17 16.85
N ARG A 20 -1.13 -5.05 16.83
CA ARG A 20 -0.35 -5.00 15.61
C ARG A 20 -0.31 -6.36 14.90
N CYS A 21 -0.66 -7.45 15.58
CA CYS A 21 -0.84 -8.77 14.94
C CYS A 21 -1.98 -8.75 13.90
N VAL A 22 -2.90 -7.78 13.92
CA VAL A 22 -3.89 -7.64 12.83
C VAL A 22 -3.21 -7.34 11.49
N HIS A 23 -2.07 -6.63 11.50
CA HIS A 23 -1.27 -6.41 10.29
C HIS A 23 -0.71 -7.72 9.71
N PHE A 24 -0.51 -8.76 10.54
CA PHE A 24 -0.06 -10.07 10.07
C PHE A 24 -1.06 -10.69 9.09
N ILE A 25 -2.36 -10.52 9.32
CA ILE A 25 -3.42 -11.03 8.42
C ILE A 25 -3.34 -10.33 7.06
N PHE A 26 -3.13 -9.01 7.04
CA PHE A 26 -2.96 -8.25 5.81
C PHE A 26 -1.66 -8.63 5.07
N SER A 27 -0.58 -8.87 5.82
CA SER A 27 0.68 -9.36 5.25
C SER A 27 0.52 -10.74 4.63
N ALA A 28 -0.17 -11.67 5.31
CA ALA A 28 -0.46 -13.01 4.78
C ALA A 28 -1.27 -12.94 3.48
N ASN A 29 -2.31 -12.09 3.43
CA ASN A 29 -3.09 -11.87 2.21
C ASN A 29 -2.23 -11.27 1.08
N THR A 30 -1.34 -10.34 1.40
CA THR A 30 -0.42 -9.72 0.42
C THR A 30 0.57 -10.75 -0.14
N ILE A 31 1.18 -11.57 0.73
CA ILE A 31 2.09 -12.65 0.33
C ILE A 31 1.37 -13.65 -0.58
N PHE A 32 0.14 -14.03 -0.22
CA PHE A 32 -0.66 -14.94 -1.03
C PHE A 32 -0.91 -14.38 -2.44
N ASN A 33 -1.31 -13.11 -2.54
CA ASN A 33 -1.53 -12.47 -3.83
C ASN A 33 -0.24 -12.30 -4.65
N LEU A 34 0.90 -12.03 -4.00
CA LEU A 34 2.21 -12.04 -4.65
C LEU A 34 2.57 -13.43 -5.20
N CYS A 35 2.27 -14.50 -4.45
CA CYS A 35 2.42 -15.87 -4.94
C CYS A 35 1.54 -16.13 -6.17
N VAL A 36 0.29 -15.66 -6.17
CA VAL A 36 -0.60 -15.76 -7.34
C VAL A 36 0.00 -15.03 -8.55
N LEU A 37 0.51 -13.80 -8.36
CA LEU A 37 1.20 -13.06 -9.41
C LEU A 37 2.39 -13.83 -9.98
N LEU A 38 3.25 -14.39 -9.13
CA LEU A 38 4.39 -15.20 -9.56
C LEU A 38 3.96 -16.42 -10.37
N VAL A 39 2.87 -17.09 -9.99
CA VAL A 39 2.29 -18.21 -10.76
C VAL A 39 1.81 -17.74 -12.14
N VAL A 40 1.16 -16.57 -12.24
CA VAL A 40 0.73 -16.01 -13.52
C VAL A 40 1.93 -15.66 -14.40
N ILE A 41 2.94 -14.99 -13.85
CA ILE A 41 4.18 -14.64 -14.55
C ILE A 41 4.86 -15.91 -15.07
N TYR A 42 5.04 -16.92 -14.22
CA TYR A 42 5.65 -18.19 -14.59
C TYR A 42 4.92 -18.88 -15.74
N ARG A 43 3.58 -18.84 -15.75
CA ARG A 43 2.79 -19.44 -16.83
C ARG A 43 2.86 -18.67 -18.14
N ASN A 44 2.83 -17.34 -18.08
CA ASN A 44 3.03 -16.52 -19.26
C ASN A 44 4.44 -16.74 -19.84
N PHE A 45 5.45 -16.88 -18.98
CA PHE A 45 6.81 -17.24 -19.38
C PHE A 45 6.87 -18.62 -20.05
N GLN A 46 6.21 -19.65 -19.50
CA GLN A 46 6.10 -20.96 -20.16
C GLN A 46 5.44 -20.88 -21.54
N ARG A 47 4.53 -19.92 -21.75
CA ARG A 47 3.88 -19.64 -23.04
C ARG A 47 4.67 -18.69 -23.95
N ARG A 48 5.93 -18.40 -23.61
CA ARG A 48 6.85 -17.49 -24.31
C ARG A 48 6.30 -16.06 -24.44
N LYS A 49 5.47 -15.63 -23.49
CA LYS A 49 4.97 -14.26 -23.38
C LYS A 49 5.59 -13.62 -22.14
N ILE A 50 6.36 -12.55 -22.33
CA ILE A 50 6.86 -11.76 -21.21
C ILE A 50 5.74 -10.83 -20.78
N TRP A 51 5.21 -11.08 -19.58
CA TRP A 51 4.17 -10.28 -18.96
C TRP A 51 4.45 -10.20 -17.47
N ILE A 52 4.51 -8.98 -16.94
CA ILE A 52 4.74 -8.70 -15.52
C ILE A 52 3.59 -7.80 -15.08
N GLY A 53 2.68 -8.35 -14.28
CA GLY A 53 1.57 -7.59 -13.72
C GLY A 53 2.00 -6.71 -12.55
N ASP A 54 1.15 -5.75 -12.20
CA ASP A 54 1.40 -4.83 -11.10
C ASP A 54 1.15 -5.47 -9.72
N ALA A 55 2.22 -5.66 -8.95
CA ALA A 55 2.17 -6.24 -7.62
C ALA A 55 1.29 -5.46 -6.62
N PHE A 56 1.07 -4.16 -6.85
CA PHE A 56 0.41 -3.26 -5.91
C PHE A 56 -1.10 -3.40 -5.86
N ILE A 57 -1.73 -4.04 -6.84
CA ILE A 57 -3.17 -4.31 -6.79
C ILE A 57 -3.55 -5.15 -5.59
N SER A 58 -2.68 -6.06 -5.19
CA SER A 58 -2.87 -6.88 -3.97
C SER A 58 -2.95 -6.05 -2.69
N ILE A 59 -2.37 -4.85 -2.69
CA ILE A 59 -2.27 -3.95 -1.54
C ILE A 59 -3.36 -2.87 -1.62
N SER A 60 -3.64 -2.36 -2.83
CA SER A 60 -4.51 -1.20 -3.10
C SER A 60 -5.91 -1.32 -2.47
N ASP A 61 -6.55 -2.48 -2.57
CA ASP A 61 -7.93 -2.66 -2.09
C ASP A 61 -8.07 -2.54 -0.55
N THR A 62 -7.00 -2.85 0.18
CA THR A 62 -6.99 -2.79 1.66
C THR A 62 -6.25 -1.57 2.21
N LEU A 63 -5.74 -0.72 1.32
CA LEU A 63 -4.82 0.35 1.64
C LEU A 63 -5.40 1.37 2.64
N GLN A 64 -6.61 1.84 2.38
CA GLN A 64 -7.29 2.82 3.25
C GLN A 64 -7.60 2.24 4.63
N LEU A 65 -8.07 1.00 4.66
CA LEU A 65 -8.37 0.29 5.90
C LEU A 65 -7.10 0.09 6.74
N ARG A 66 -5.97 -0.24 6.11
CA ARG A 66 -4.67 -0.34 6.81
C ARG A 66 -4.27 0.99 7.44
N GLY A 67 -4.39 2.10 6.71
CA GLY A 67 -4.08 3.44 7.23
C GLY A 67 -4.95 3.80 8.43
N VAL A 68 -6.27 3.59 8.35
CA VAL A 68 -7.20 3.84 9.47
C VAL A 68 -6.87 2.97 10.68
N LEU A 69 -6.51 1.70 10.44
CA LEU A 69 -6.17 0.78 11.52
C LEU A 69 -4.90 1.22 12.26
N VAL A 70 -3.88 1.71 11.56
CA VAL A 70 -2.67 2.28 12.20
C VAL A 70 -3.04 3.42 13.14
N ILE A 71 -3.89 4.36 12.68
CA ILE A 71 -4.34 5.49 13.51
C ILE A 71 -5.13 4.98 14.73
N ALA A 72 -6.01 4.00 14.53
CA ALA A 72 -6.80 3.43 15.62
C ALA A 72 -5.92 2.73 16.66
N VAL A 73 -4.87 2.01 16.23
CA VAL A 73 -3.89 1.38 17.13
C VAL A 73 -3.13 2.46 17.89
N TRP A 74 -2.63 3.49 17.23
CA TRP A 74 -1.95 4.61 17.89
C TRP A 74 -2.85 5.33 18.90
N ALA A 75 -4.11 5.56 18.57
CA ALA A 75 -5.07 6.18 19.47
C ALA A 75 -5.34 5.31 20.71
N LYS A 76 -5.43 3.98 20.55
CA LYS A 76 -5.56 3.05 21.69
C LYS A 76 -4.32 2.97 22.56
N GLU A 77 -3.14 3.16 21.96
CA GLU A 77 -1.86 3.24 22.68
C GLU A 77 -1.59 4.64 23.28
N ASN A 78 -2.56 5.57 23.27
CA ASN A 78 -2.36 6.97 23.67
C ASN A 78 -1.16 7.64 22.98
N PHE A 79 -0.91 7.26 21.72
CA PHE A 79 0.21 7.70 20.90
C PHE A 79 1.60 7.40 21.50
N TRP A 80 1.71 6.46 22.44
CA TRP A 80 2.96 6.12 23.13
C TRP A 80 4.14 5.89 22.17
N GLN A 81 3.96 5.01 21.18
CA GLN A 81 5.03 4.66 20.22
C GLN A 81 5.49 5.85 19.39
N VAL A 82 4.56 6.76 19.08
CA VAL A 82 4.84 7.95 18.29
C VAL A 82 5.60 8.98 19.13
N SER A 83 5.22 9.18 20.38
CA SER A 83 5.95 10.02 21.32
C SER A 83 7.36 9.48 21.59
N VAL A 84 7.52 8.16 21.71
CA VAL A 84 8.84 7.51 21.83
C VAL A 84 9.69 7.74 20.57
N LEU A 85 9.09 7.72 19.37
CA LEU A 85 9.76 8.12 18.14
C LEU A 85 10.18 9.60 18.17
N ALA A 86 9.30 10.48 18.68
CA ALA A 86 9.58 11.91 18.81
C ALA A 86 10.73 12.20 19.77
N LEU A 87 10.77 11.51 20.91
CA LEU A 87 11.88 11.56 21.86
C LEU A 87 13.17 11.10 21.18
N ARG A 88 13.18 9.96 20.51
CA ARG A 88 14.38 9.49 19.78
C ARG A 88 14.84 10.52 18.76
N PHE A 89 13.92 11.10 18.01
CA PHE A 89 14.22 12.12 17.02
C PHE A 89 14.91 13.35 17.62
N GLY A 90 14.33 13.90 18.70
CA GLY A 90 14.89 15.04 19.42
C GLY A 90 16.22 14.72 20.10
N SER A 91 16.34 13.56 20.75
CA SER A 91 17.56 13.13 21.42
C SER A 91 18.72 12.97 20.45
N THR A 92 18.50 12.39 19.27
CA THR A 92 19.54 12.30 18.22
C THR A 92 19.95 13.67 17.72
N GLN A 93 19.02 14.63 17.55
CA GLN A 93 19.37 15.99 17.12
C GLN A 93 20.07 16.81 18.21
N ALA A 94 19.77 16.56 19.47
CA ALA A 94 20.38 17.21 20.63
C ALA A 94 21.69 16.53 21.10
N ASN A 95 22.10 15.43 20.44
CA ASN A 95 23.21 14.56 20.88
C ASN A 95 23.07 14.10 22.34
N LEU A 96 21.85 13.75 22.75
CA LEU A 96 21.53 13.17 24.06
C LEU A 96 21.63 11.63 24.01
N VAL A 97 21.24 10.98 25.11
CA VAL A 97 21.19 9.52 25.24
C VAL A 97 20.34 8.89 24.13
N GLU A 98 20.82 7.79 23.54
CA GLU A 98 20.07 7.06 22.55
C GLU A 98 18.90 6.30 23.20
N ILE A 99 17.69 6.54 22.69
CA ILE A 99 16.48 5.87 23.16
C ILE A 99 16.23 4.63 22.30
N PHE A 100 16.11 3.47 22.96
CA PHE A 100 15.84 2.21 22.29
C PHE A 100 14.40 2.18 21.76
N THR A 101 14.24 2.02 20.44
CA THR A 101 12.93 1.93 19.79
C THR A 101 12.93 0.88 18.68
N PHE A 102 11.79 0.20 18.49
CA PHE A 102 11.59 -0.76 17.41
C PHE A 102 11.32 -0.05 16.08
N ILE A 103 12.38 0.43 15.43
CA ILE A 103 12.30 1.23 14.20
C ILE A 103 11.59 0.55 13.03
N GLN A 104 11.63 -0.79 12.96
CA GLN A 104 10.99 -1.53 11.87
C GLN A 104 9.47 -1.50 11.98
N ILE A 105 8.95 -1.46 13.20
CA ILE A 105 7.51 -1.35 13.45
C ILE A 105 7.03 0.05 13.03
N MET A 106 7.77 1.10 13.45
CA MET A 106 7.44 2.47 13.07
C MET A 106 7.57 2.72 11.56
N HIS A 107 8.57 2.11 10.91
CA HIS A 107 8.69 2.14 9.45
C HIS A 107 7.44 1.58 8.76
N GLY A 108 6.99 0.40 9.17
CA GLY A 108 5.78 -0.23 8.60
C GLY A 108 4.51 0.61 8.80
N ASP A 109 4.31 1.16 10.00
CA ASP A 109 3.16 2.03 10.31
C ASP A 109 3.17 3.31 9.46
N LEU A 110 4.32 4.00 9.40
CA LEU A 110 4.47 5.23 8.64
C LEU A 110 4.33 4.97 7.13
N MET A 111 4.84 3.85 6.64
CA MET A 111 4.67 3.45 5.23
C MET A 111 3.21 3.20 4.89
N ALA A 112 2.46 2.52 5.76
CA ALA A 112 1.03 2.29 5.59
C ALA A 112 0.23 3.60 5.57
N LEU A 113 0.57 4.55 6.46
CA LEU A 113 -0.04 5.88 6.45
C LEU A 113 0.31 6.69 5.21
N TYR A 114 1.59 6.68 4.80
CA TYR A 114 2.09 7.39 3.62
C TYR A 114 1.42 6.88 2.34
N THR A 115 1.35 5.56 2.17
CA THR A 115 0.69 4.96 0.99
C THR A 115 -0.82 5.21 1.01
N SER A 116 -1.47 5.12 2.17
CA SER A 116 -2.91 5.45 2.33
C SER A 116 -3.23 6.90 1.95
N LEU A 117 -2.47 7.86 2.48
CA LEU A 117 -2.62 9.28 2.17
C LEU A 117 -2.35 9.57 0.69
N THR A 118 -1.38 8.89 0.07
CA THR A 118 -1.14 8.99 -1.37
C THR A 118 -2.34 8.47 -2.17
N GLY A 119 -2.97 7.38 -1.72
CA GLY A 119 -4.20 6.87 -2.32
C GLY A 119 -5.35 7.89 -2.29
N VAL A 120 -5.54 8.56 -1.14
CA VAL A 120 -6.54 9.63 -1.00
C VAL A 120 -6.21 10.81 -1.90
N LEU A 121 -4.94 11.23 -1.95
CA LEU A 121 -4.47 12.32 -2.80
C LEU A 121 -4.75 12.03 -4.28
N GLY A 122 -4.45 10.82 -4.75
CA GLY A 122 -4.76 10.42 -6.13
C GLY A 122 -6.26 10.41 -6.43
N ALA A 123 -7.11 10.05 -5.45
CA ALA A 123 -8.55 10.15 -5.58
C ALA A 123 -9.05 11.60 -5.65
N ILE A 124 -8.50 12.51 -4.84
CA ILE A 124 -8.83 13.95 -4.88
C ILE A 124 -8.40 14.57 -6.20
N LEU A 125 -7.18 14.28 -6.65
CA LEU A 125 -6.63 14.82 -7.90
C LEU A 125 -7.20 14.14 -9.15
N GLN A 126 -7.92 13.02 -8.98
CA GLN A 126 -8.43 12.17 -10.06
C GLN A 126 -7.30 11.69 -10.98
N GLU A 127 -6.17 11.28 -10.39
CA GLU A 127 -4.99 10.83 -11.11
C GLU A 127 -4.46 9.50 -10.56
N ARG A 128 -3.75 8.77 -11.43
CA ARG A 128 -3.03 7.54 -11.07
C ARG A 128 -1.63 7.91 -10.60
N ILE A 129 -1.28 7.51 -9.38
CA ILE A 129 0.05 7.71 -8.80
C ILE A 129 0.74 6.35 -8.78
N ASP A 130 1.92 6.28 -9.38
CA ASP A 130 2.72 5.07 -9.41
C ASP A 130 3.10 4.64 -7.97
N PRO A 131 2.72 3.43 -7.55
CA PRO A 131 3.08 2.92 -6.23
C PRO A 131 4.59 2.77 -6.02
N ALA A 132 5.36 2.46 -7.07
CA ALA A 132 6.82 2.33 -6.97
C ALA A 132 7.46 3.68 -6.62
N LEU A 133 7.05 4.75 -7.31
CA LEU A 133 7.44 6.13 -7.00
C LEU A 133 7.07 6.49 -5.55
N THR A 134 5.88 6.11 -5.12
CA THR A 134 5.38 6.40 -3.77
C THR A 134 6.25 5.77 -2.69
N ILE A 135 6.58 4.49 -2.83
CA ILE A 135 7.46 3.77 -1.89
C ILE A 135 8.87 4.32 -1.93
N PHE A 136 9.41 4.58 -3.12
CA PHE A 136 10.75 5.16 -3.24
C PHE A 136 10.86 6.51 -2.51
N LEU A 137 9.87 7.39 -2.67
CA LEU A 137 9.83 8.69 -2.00
C LEU A 137 9.63 8.57 -0.49
N PHE A 138 8.86 7.57 -0.04
CA PHE A 138 8.74 7.25 1.37
C PHE A 138 10.09 6.81 1.97
N GLU A 139 10.79 5.87 1.32
CA GLU A 139 12.09 5.37 1.80
C GLU A 139 13.13 6.48 1.85
N LEU A 140 13.13 7.38 0.86
CA LEU A 140 14.00 8.55 0.85
C LEU A 140 13.68 9.48 2.03
N GLY A 141 12.39 9.80 2.23
CA GLY A 141 11.95 10.63 3.36
C GLY A 141 12.27 10.01 4.72
N TYR A 142 12.06 8.70 4.87
CA TYR A 142 12.33 7.98 6.12
C TYR A 142 13.82 7.88 6.40
N ARG A 143 14.64 7.53 5.40
CA ARG A 143 16.10 7.39 5.57
C ARG A 143 16.77 8.71 5.92
N TYR A 144 16.38 9.79 5.25
CA TYR A 144 16.97 11.12 5.44
C TYR A 144 16.19 12.02 6.41
N ARG A 145 15.26 11.46 7.20
CA ARG A 145 14.36 12.23 8.10
C ARG A 145 15.08 13.19 9.05
N PHE A 146 16.26 12.82 9.55
CA PHE A 146 17.03 13.67 10.47
C PHE A 146 17.64 14.88 9.75
N GLU A 147 18.20 14.66 8.55
CA GLU A 147 18.77 15.70 7.71
C GLU A 147 17.67 16.64 7.21
N ILE A 148 16.56 16.10 6.69
CA ILE A 148 15.40 16.86 6.26
C ILE A 148 14.86 17.70 7.42
N GLY A 149 14.69 17.12 8.61
CA GLY A 149 14.22 17.85 9.79
C GLY A 149 15.19 18.95 10.24
N SER A 150 16.49 18.80 9.99
CA SER A 150 17.50 19.83 10.29
C SER A 150 17.43 21.04 9.37
N TRP A 151 16.85 20.90 8.17
CA TRP A 151 16.64 22.03 7.25
C TRP A 151 15.63 23.05 7.78
N PHE A 152 14.76 22.63 8.70
CA PHE A 152 13.71 23.47 9.26
C PHE A 152 13.98 23.78 10.73
N PRO A 153 14.38 25.02 11.07
CA PRO A 153 14.77 25.37 12.43
C PRO A 153 13.64 25.19 13.44
N SER A 154 12.39 25.47 13.05
CA SER A 154 11.22 25.31 13.93
C SER A 154 10.97 23.85 14.33
N ILE A 155 11.15 22.90 13.41
CA ILE A 155 10.99 21.46 13.70
C ILE A 155 12.09 21.03 14.67
N LYS A 156 13.34 21.41 14.37
CA LYS A 156 14.51 21.10 15.19
C LYS A 156 14.36 21.64 16.62
N GLU A 157 13.97 22.90 16.78
CA GLU A 157 13.82 23.53 18.10
C GLU A 157 12.75 22.83 18.95
N VAL A 158 11.58 22.55 18.37
CA VAL A 158 10.49 21.87 19.08
C VAL A 158 10.91 20.45 19.51
N SER A 159 11.56 19.70 18.62
CA SER A 159 12.02 18.35 18.93
C SER A 159 13.13 18.33 19.99
N ILE A 160 14.08 19.25 19.93
CA ILE A 160 15.16 19.38 20.94
C ILE A 160 14.57 19.78 22.29
N ARG A 161 13.65 20.75 22.32
CA ARG A 161 12.99 21.20 23.55
C ARG A 161 12.24 20.06 24.23
N TYR A 162 11.51 19.26 23.47
CA TYR A 162 10.80 18.10 24.00
C TYR A 162 11.75 17.05 24.58
N ALA A 163 12.81 16.69 23.85
CA ALA A 163 13.80 15.73 24.33
C ALA A 163 14.59 16.23 25.56
N LEU A 164 14.94 17.52 25.60
CA LEU A 164 15.59 18.12 26.77
C LEU A 164 14.67 18.13 27.99
N SER A 165 13.40 18.50 27.80
CA SER A 165 12.42 18.49 28.88
C SER A 165 12.25 17.08 29.47
N ASP A 166 12.19 16.06 28.62
CA ASP A 166 12.09 14.67 29.05
C ASP A 166 13.38 14.19 29.75
N PHE A 167 14.54 14.52 29.17
CA PHE A 167 15.83 14.16 29.75
C PHE A 167 16.02 14.76 31.15
N LEU A 168 15.73 16.05 31.32
CA LEU A 168 15.81 16.75 32.60
C LEU A 168 14.82 16.20 33.63
N SER A 169 13.63 15.74 33.19
CA SER A 169 12.62 15.17 34.10
C SER A 169 13.06 13.84 34.71
N GLY A 170 13.93 13.08 34.03
CA GLY A 170 14.45 11.84 34.57
C GLY A 170 15.65 12.02 35.51
N ILE A 171 16.23 13.22 35.63
CA ILE A 171 17.33 13.47 36.58
C ILE A 171 16.77 13.45 38.00
N ALA A 172 17.21 12.49 38.81
CA ALA A 172 16.77 12.39 40.20
C ALA A 172 17.27 13.58 41.02
N THR A 173 16.36 14.24 41.74
CA THR A 173 16.73 15.28 42.71
C THR A 173 17.36 14.63 43.94
N ILE A 174 18.64 14.92 44.18
CA ILE A 174 19.36 14.43 45.36
C ILE A 174 19.09 15.40 46.52
N PRO A 175 18.63 14.93 47.69
CA PRO A 175 18.52 15.77 48.89
C PRO A 175 19.90 16.31 49.28
N LEU A 176 19.97 17.59 49.70
CA LEU A 176 21.23 18.27 50.10
C LEU A 176 22.04 17.48 51.14
N GLU A 177 21.38 16.68 51.98
CA GLU A 177 22.01 15.85 53.01
C GLU A 177 22.82 14.67 52.43
N LEU A 178 22.47 14.17 51.23
CA LEU A 178 23.10 13.03 50.57
C LEU A 178 24.13 13.43 49.50
N GLU A 179 24.14 14.70 49.08
CA GLU A 179 25.02 15.20 48.02
C GLU A 179 26.52 15.03 48.37
N GLY A 180 26.86 15.11 49.66
CA GLY A 180 28.23 14.87 50.15
C GLY A 180 28.67 13.40 50.21
N PHE A 181 27.73 12.44 50.14
CA PHE A 181 28.02 11.01 50.28
C PHE A 181 28.11 10.26 48.94
N SER A 182 27.41 10.72 47.90
CA SER A 182 27.47 10.11 46.57
C SER A 182 27.34 11.16 45.47
N PRO A 183 28.41 11.42 44.68
CA PRO A 183 28.36 12.35 43.53
C PRO A 183 27.68 11.75 42.29
N LEU A 184 27.07 10.56 42.40
CA LEU A 184 26.45 9.87 41.27
C LEU A 184 25.05 10.43 41.01
N GLY A 185 24.88 11.09 39.86
CA GLY A 185 23.56 11.43 39.33
C GLY A 185 22.84 10.18 38.83
N PHE A 186 21.64 9.95 39.33
CA PHE A 186 20.79 8.84 38.89
C PHE A 186 19.74 9.34 37.90
N TRP A 187 19.48 8.54 36.87
CA TRP A 187 18.35 8.74 35.99
C TRP A 187 17.25 7.77 36.38
N THR A 188 16.07 8.30 36.72
CA THR A 188 14.92 7.53 37.22
C THR A 188 13.80 7.53 36.20
N THR A 189 12.91 6.54 36.28
CA THR A 189 11.74 6.47 35.40
C THR A 189 10.70 7.51 35.77
N HIS A 190 10.26 8.30 34.80
CA HIS A 190 9.18 9.27 34.94
C HIS A 190 8.08 9.01 33.89
N PRO A 191 6.84 9.50 34.11
CA PRO A 191 5.81 9.42 33.09
C PRO A 191 6.17 10.31 31.89
N MET A 192 6.10 9.76 30.69
CA MET A 192 6.35 10.51 29.46
C MET A 192 5.20 11.49 29.20
N ALA A 193 5.54 12.77 29.01
CA ALA A 193 4.57 13.80 28.69
C ALA A 193 4.13 13.69 27.22
N TYR A 194 2.82 13.81 26.98
CA TYR A 194 2.28 13.92 25.63
C TYR A 194 2.45 15.35 25.11
N ASP A 195 3.20 15.52 24.01
CA ASP A 195 3.33 16.80 23.30
C ASP A 195 2.99 16.59 21.81
N ALA A 196 1.81 17.09 21.41
CA ALA A 196 1.35 17.01 20.03
C ALA A 196 2.27 17.76 19.05
N GLN A 197 2.89 18.86 19.47
CA GLN A 197 3.78 19.63 18.61
C GLN A 197 5.05 18.84 18.32
N ALA A 198 5.63 18.20 19.34
CA ALA A 198 6.81 17.36 19.19
C ALA A 198 6.54 16.13 18.32
N ILE A 199 5.38 15.50 18.48
CA ILE A 199 4.93 14.38 17.64
C ILE A 199 4.85 14.81 16.18
N VAL A 200 4.12 15.89 15.89
CA VAL A 200 3.98 16.39 14.50
C VAL A 200 5.33 16.79 13.93
N ALA A 201 6.16 17.48 14.71
CA ALA A 201 7.51 17.88 14.31
C ALA A 201 8.36 16.66 13.91
N SER A 202 8.35 15.58 14.71
CA SER A 202 9.16 14.38 14.43
C SER A 202 8.67 13.55 13.23
N ILE A 203 7.36 13.52 12.98
CA ILE A 203 6.78 12.77 11.84
C ILE A 203 6.94 13.56 10.55
N SER A 204 6.82 14.89 10.61
CA SER A 204 6.77 15.77 9.44
C SER A 204 7.86 15.54 8.37
N PRO A 205 9.14 15.27 8.69
CA PRO A 205 10.18 15.07 7.67
C PRO A 205 9.91 13.86 6.79
N ASN A 206 9.29 12.80 7.35
CA ASN A 206 8.92 11.60 6.59
C ASN A 206 7.84 11.90 5.55
N PHE A 207 7.03 12.93 5.77
CA PHE A 207 5.95 13.34 4.89
C PHE A 207 6.33 14.49 3.97
N MET A 208 7.49 15.13 4.11
CA MET A 208 7.88 16.23 3.23
C MET A 208 8.07 15.79 1.77
N THR A 209 8.43 14.52 1.54
CA THR A 209 8.51 13.95 0.19
C THR A 209 7.15 13.86 -0.51
N PHE A 210 6.02 14.02 0.19
CA PHE A 210 4.70 14.18 -0.43
C PHE A 210 4.60 15.38 -1.36
N VAL A 211 5.36 16.45 -1.09
CA VAL A 211 5.35 17.64 -1.96
C VAL A 211 5.76 17.24 -3.38
N ILE A 212 6.72 16.32 -3.52
CA ILE A 212 7.17 15.79 -4.80
C ILE A 212 6.04 15.01 -5.49
N ILE A 213 5.25 14.22 -4.73
CA ILE A 213 4.08 13.50 -5.26
C ILE A 213 3.02 14.46 -5.78
N ILE A 214 2.72 15.53 -5.03
CA ILE A 214 1.75 16.54 -5.43
C ILE A 214 2.20 17.23 -6.71
N VAL A 215 3.46 17.67 -6.78
CA VAL A 215 4.04 18.30 -7.98
C VAL A 215 3.99 17.34 -9.16
N TYR A 216 4.39 16.08 -8.97
CA TYR A 216 4.31 15.04 -10.00
C TYR A 216 2.88 14.89 -10.54
N ALA A 217 1.88 14.78 -9.65
CA ALA A 217 0.48 14.64 -10.05
C ALA A 217 -0.05 15.87 -10.81
N VAL A 218 0.31 17.08 -10.39
CA VAL A 218 -0.08 18.32 -11.07
C VAL A 218 0.58 18.44 -12.46
N VAL A 219 1.89 18.17 -12.56
CA VAL A 219 2.61 18.19 -13.83
C VAL A 219 2.04 17.16 -14.80
N ARG A 220 1.77 15.95 -14.31
CA ARG A 220 1.15 14.87 -15.08
C ARG A 220 -0.24 15.26 -15.59
N LYS A 221 -1.06 15.86 -14.73
CA LYS A 221 -2.40 16.34 -15.10
C LYS A 221 -2.35 17.44 -16.16
N ALA A 222 -1.41 18.38 -16.03
CA ALA A 222 -1.15 19.41 -17.02
C ALA A 222 -0.68 18.81 -18.36
N TYR A 223 0.22 17.83 -18.30
CA TYR A 223 0.72 17.12 -19.48
C TYR A 223 -0.38 16.38 -20.23
N ARG A 224 -1.26 15.64 -19.54
CA ARG A 224 -2.42 14.95 -20.15
C ARG A 224 -3.41 15.91 -20.79
N ARG A 225 -3.57 17.10 -20.22
CA ARG A 225 -4.42 18.15 -20.80
C ARG A 225 -3.81 18.75 -22.07
N ALA A 226 -2.50 18.88 -22.13
CA ALA A 226 -1.78 19.37 -23.31
C ALA A 226 -1.68 18.30 -24.41
N TYR A 227 -1.51 17.03 -24.03
CA TYR A 227 -1.33 15.89 -24.94
C TYR A 227 -2.34 14.78 -24.62
N PRO A 228 -3.58 14.87 -25.13
CA PRO A 228 -4.58 13.82 -24.90
C PRO A 228 -4.12 12.49 -25.50
N SER A 229 -4.19 11.42 -24.71
CA SER A 229 -3.77 10.07 -25.09
C SER A 229 -4.53 9.60 -26.33
N LYS A 230 -3.81 9.23 -27.40
CA LYS A 230 -4.40 8.58 -28.57
C LYS A 230 -4.79 7.15 -28.19
N ALA A 231 -6.05 6.77 -28.39
CA ALA A 231 -6.48 5.39 -28.20
C ALA A 231 -5.64 4.47 -29.10
N ILE A 232 -4.96 3.48 -28.51
CA ILE A 232 -4.17 2.48 -29.24
C ILE A 232 -5.18 1.57 -29.99
N ALA A 233 -5.47 1.94 -31.24
CA ALA A 233 -6.23 1.11 -32.15
C ALA A 233 -5.27 0.15 -32.85
N TYR A 234 -5.36 -1.15 -32.56
CA TYR A 234 -4.75 -2.16 -33.42
C TYR A 234 -5.58 -2.25 -34.70
N SER A 235 -5.27 -1.36 -35.66
CA SER A 235 -5.76 -1.50 -37.02
C SER A 235 -5.06 -2.72 -37.63
N SER A 236 -5.76 -3.87 -37.63
CA SER A 236 -5.46 -4.91 -38.60
C SER A 236 -5.59 -4.27 -39.98
N ARG A 237 -4.48 -4.15 -40.73
CA ARG A 237 -4.47 -3.82 -42.16
C ARG A 237 -5.41 -4.80 -42.88
N ILE A 238 -6.66 -4.40 -43.05
CA ILE A 238 -7.60 -5.05 -43.96
C ILE A 238 -7.37 -4.39 -45.31
N THR A 239 -6.83 -5.18 -46.23
CA THR A 239 -6.72 -4.93 -47.65
C THR A 239 -8.02 -4.31 -48.16
N LYS A 240 -7.91 -3.22 -48.92
CA LYS A 240 -9.05 -2.51 -49.54
C LYS A 240 -9.88 -3.49 -50.37
N GLY A 241 -10.97 -3.97 -49.80
CA GLY A 241 -12.05 -4.68 -50.47
C GLY A 241 -13.30 -3.84 -50.35
N SER A 242 -13.63 -3.14 -51.43
CA SER A 242 -14.87 -2.39 -51.59
C SER A 242 -16.04 -3.36 -51.64
N SER A 243 -17.01 -3.24 -50.74
CA SER A 243 -18.43 -3.49 -51.05
C SER A 243 -19.30 -3.04 -49.88
N ASN A 244 -20.25 -2.18 -50.21
CA ASN A 244 -21.32 -1.67 -49.37
C ASN A 244 -21.98 -2.74 -48.51
N LEU A 245 -21.88 -2.61 -47.19
CA LEU A 245 -22.96 -2.98 -46.29
C LEU A 245 -23.16 -1.86 -45.28
N SER A 246 -24.28 -1.18 -45.48
CA SER A 246 -24.95 -0.31 -44.53
C SER A 246 -25.28 -1.09 -43.26
N GLU A 247 -24.34 -1.22 -42.33
CA GLU A 247 -24.59 -1.67 -40.95
C GLU A 247 -23.34 -1.39 -40.10
N GLY A 248 -23.29 -0.20 -39.50
CA GLY A 248 -22.13 0.23 -38.71
C GLY A 248 -22.38 1.38 -37.74
N ARG A 249 -23.66 1.72 -37.50
CA ARG A 249 -24.07 2.56 -36.37
C ARG A 249 -24.34 1.66 -35.15
N GLY A 250 -23.39 0.78 -34.86
CA GLY A 250 -23.40 -0.01 -33.63
C GLY A 250 -23.17 0.95 -32.46
N ILE A 251 -24.17 1.05 -31.60
CA ILE A 251 -24.17 1.80 -30.34
C ILE A 251 -22.80 1.66 -29.66
N LYS A 252 -22.06 2.77 -29.57
CA LYS A 252 -20.80 2.86 -28.84
C LYS A 252 -21.10 2.71 -27.36
N ASN A 253 -21.26 1.49 -26.88
CA ASN A 253 -21.28 1.25 -25.44
C ASN A 253 -19.92 1.76 -24.90
N PRO A 254 -19.91 2.72 -23.95
CA PRO A 254 -18.66 3.25 -23.43
C PRO A 254 -17.87 2.17 -22.66
N PHE A 255 -18.54 1.10 -22.25
CA PHE A 255 -17.99 0.02 -21.43
C PHE A 255 -17.65 -1.23 -22.23
N THR A 256 -16.57 -1.91 -21.84
CA THR A 256 -16.21 -3.28 -22.26
C THR A 256 -17.24 -4.29 -21.74
N MET A 257 -17.37 -5.47 -22.36
CA MET A 257 -18.28 -6.50 -21.81
C MET A 257 -17.81 -6.98 -20.43
N PHE A 258 -16.50 -6.94 -20.17
CA PHE A 258 -15.94 -7.11 -18.82
C PHE A 258 -16.48 -6.08 -17.81
N GLU A 259 -16.42 -4.79 -18.12
CA GLU A 259 -16.96 -3.72 -17.25
C GLU A 259 -18.47 -3.89 -17.02
N LEU A 260 -19.21 -4.27 -18.06
CA LEU A 260 -20.65 -4.49 -17.96
C LEU A 260 -21.01 -5.72 -17.12
N ALA A 261 -20.22 -6.80 -17.21
CA ALA A 261 -20.46 -8.04 -16.46
C ALA A 261 -20.00 -7.94 -14.99
N THR A 262 -18.89 -7.28 -14.73
CA THR A 262 -18.29 -7.21 -13.39
C THR A 262 -18.67 -5.94 -12.62
N GLY A 263 -19.13 -4.90 -13.31
CA GLY A 263 -19.34 -3.56 -12.75
C GLY A 263 -18.03 -2.81 -12.41
N ALA A 264 -16.87 -3.37 -12.74
CA ALA A 264 -15.57 -2.80 -12.39
C ALA A 264 -15.04 -1.90 -13.51
N GLU A 265 -15.06 -0.58 -13.32
CA GLU A 265 -14.56 0.40 -14.28
C GLU A 265 -13.04 0.24 -14.51
N LEU A 266 -12.62 0.00 -15.75
CA LEU A 266 -11.20 -0.12 -16.14
C LEU A 266 -10.55 1.25 -16.34
N GLN A 267 -11.29 2.21 -16.92
CA GLN A 267 -10.72 3.49 -17.34
C GLN A 267 -10.62 4.52 -16.20
N ASN A 268 -11.53 4.47 -15.21
CA ASN A 268 -11.68 5.49 -14.16
C ASN A 268 -11.06 5.12 -12.81
N ARG A 269 -10.29 4.03 -12.72
CA ARG A 269 -9.57 3.73 -11.47
C ARG A 269 -8.49 4.80 -11.24
N VAL A 270 -8.65 5.59 -10.18
CA VAL A 270 -7.74 6.64 -9.72
C VAL A 270 -7.15 6.29 -8.35
N GLY A 271 -6.09 6.97 -7.92
CA GLY A 271 -5.41 6.68 -6.66
C GLY A 271 -4.04 6.03 -6.84
N LEU A 272 -3.64 5.22 -5.86
CA LEU A 272 -2.36 4.50 -5.85
C LEU A 272 -2.45 3.23 -6.71
N VAL A 273 -2.21 3.41 -8.00
CA VAL A 273 -2.36 2.39 -9.05
C VAL A 273 -1.35 2.68 -10.15
N SER A 274 -0.65 1.65 -10.64
CA SER A 274 0.29 1.81 -11.75
C SER A 274 -0.41 2.23 -13.05
N ASP A 275 0.36 2.75 -14.00
CA ASP A 275 -0.16 2.96 -15.35
C ASP A 275 -0.14 1.66 -16.15
N TYR A 276 -1.26 1.39 -16.81
CA TYR A 276 -1.42 0.29 -17.74
C TYR A 276 -2.41 0.67 -18.83
N ASP A 277 -2.28 0.00 -19.98
CA ASP A 277 -3.23 0.13 -21.06
C ASP A 277 -4.52 -0.61 -20.69
N ASN A 278 -5.59 0.12 -20.40
CA ASN A 278 -6.84 -0.45 -19.89
C ASN A 278 -7.60 -1.28 -20.96
N CYS A 279 -7.65 -0.76 -22.19
CA CYS A 279 -8.46 -1.32 -23.26
C CYS A 279 -7.74 -1.26 -24.60
N VAL A 280 -7.95 -2.28 -25.43
CA VAL A 280 -7.50 -2.31 -26.82
C VAL A 280 -8.72 -2.34 -27.74
N TYR A 281 -8.67 -1.57 -28.83
CA TYR A 281 -9.71 -1.61 -29.86
C TYR A 281 -9.35 -2.63 -30.92
N ILE A 282 -10.18 -3.66 -31.09
CA ILE A 282 -10.06 -4.66 -32.15
C ILE A 282 -11.36 -4.64 -32.96
N LYS A 283 -11.26 -4.37 -34.27
CA LYS A 283 -12.42 -4.35 -35.20
C LYS A 283 -13.60 -3.48 -34.72
N GLY A 284 -13.30 -2.33 -34.11
CA GLY A 284 -14.32 -1.38 -33.63
C GLY A 284 -14.94 -1.70 -32.27
N MET A 285 -14.62 -2.84 -31.65
CA MET A 285 -15.03 -3.20 -30.29
C MET A 285 -13.91 -2.97 -29.27
N ARG A 286 -14.25 -2.58 -28.04
CA ARG A 286 -13.31 -2.39 -26.92
C ARG A 286 -13.11 -3.72 -26.20
N TYR A 287 -11.87 -4.18 -26.11
CA TYR A 287 -11.45 -5.36 -25.35
C TYR A 287 -10.68 -4.93 -24.11
N ALA A 288 -10.92 -5.60 -22.98
CA ALA A 288 -10.13 -5.43 -21.78
C ALA A 288 -8.78 -6.14 -21.95
N THR A 289 -7.68 -5.41 -21.70
CA THR A 289 -6.33 -5.99 -21.73
C THR A 289 -6.09 -6.93 -20.57
N ALA A 290 -5.09 -7.79 -20.70
CA ALA A 290 -4.58 -8.62 -19.62
C ALA A 290 -4.23 -7.77 -18.37
N ASP A 291 -3.59 -6.62 -18.60
CA ASP A 291 -3.24 -5.66 -17.55
C ASP A 291 -4.47 -5.01 -16.95
N GLY A 292 -5.47 -4.60 -17.75
CA GLY A 292 -6.70 -4.01 -17.25
C GLY A 292 -7.48 -4.97 -16.34
N ILE A 293 -7.60 -6.24 -16.73
CA ILE A 293 -8.28 -7.27 -15.94
C ILE A 293 -7.54 -7.51 -14.62
N TYR A 294 -6.22 -7.72 -14.69
CA TYR A 294 -5.39 -7.96 -13.52
C TYR A 294 -5.37 -6.76 -12.58
N CYS A 295 -5.22 -5.56 -13.15
CA CYS A 295 -5.13 -4.33 -12.38
C CYS A 295 -6.48 -3.86 -11.83
N ASN A 296 -7.59 -4.45 -12.26
CA ASN A 296 -8.89 -4.32 -11.61
C ASN A 296 -9.15 -5.38 -10.52
N GLY A 297 -8.16 -6.20 -10.21
CA GLY A 297 -8.27 -7.18 -9.12
C GLY A 297 -8.84 -8.52 -9.57
N PHE A 298 -8.81 -8.87 -10.86
CA PHE A 298 -9.35 -10.13 -11.37
C PHE A 298 -8.30 -11.00 -12.04
N VAL A 299 -8.47 -12.31 -11.93
CA VAL A 299 -7.61 -13.31 -12.57
C VAL A 299 -8.48 -14.40 -13.19
N ILE A 300 -8.06 -14.91 -14.36
CA ILE A 300 -8.77 -16.00 -15.03
C ILE A 300 -8.16 -17.33 -14.60
N ALA A 301 -8.92 -18.15 -13.89
CA ALA A 301 -8.59 -19.53 -13.53
C ALA A 301 -8.99 -20.51 -14.64
N ASN A 302 -8.02 -21.28 -15.11
CA ASN A 302 -8.14 -22.32 -16.14
C ASN A 302 -8.81 -21.88 -17.46
N GLY A 303 -8.82 -20.57 -17.76
CA GLY A 303 -9.50 -20.02 -18.93
C GLY A 303 -11.04 -20.08 -18.88
N LYS A 304 -11.62 -20.54 -17.77
CA LYS A 304 -13.07 -20.78 -17.61
C LYS A 304 -13.72 -19.86 -16.58
N TRP A 305 -12.96 -19.46 -15.57
CA TRP A 305 -13.50 -18.77 -14.40
C TRP A 305 -12.76 -17.46 -14.19
N LEU A 306 -13.50 -16.36 -14.08
CA LEU A 306 -12.96 -15.06 -13.71
C LEU A 306 -13.21 -14.84 -12.22
N VAL A 307 -12.13 -14.84 -11.45
CA VAL A 307 -12.14 -14.80 -9.98
C VAL A 307 -11.53 -13.48 -9.51
N ARG A 308 -12.13 -12.85 -8.50
CA ARG A 308 -11.54 -11.68 -7.84
C ARG A 308 -10.38 -12.11 -6.94
N MET A 309 -9.23 -11.44 -7.04
CA MET A 309 -8.02 -11.75 -6.27
C MET A 309 -8.24 -11.66 -4.75
N ALA A 310 -9.01 -10.66 -4.30
CA ALA A 310 -9.34 -10.50 -2.88
C ALA A 310 -10.06 -11.72 -2.28
N ASP A 311 -10.82 -12.46 -3.09
CA ASP A 311 -11.59 -13.61 -2.64
C ASP A 311 -10.84 -14.93 -2.85
N LEU A 312 -9.69 -14.92 -3.52
CA LEU A 312 -8.97 -16.11 -3.98
C LEU A 312 -8.41 -16.92 -2.79
N LEU A 313 -8.00 -16.26 -1.71
CA LEU A 313 -7.63 -16.92 -0.45
C LEU A 313 -8.84 -17.63 0.19
N SER A 314 -10.01 -16.99 0.15
CA SER A 314 -11.25 -17.58 0.67
C SER A 314 -11.69 -18.78 -0.18
N VAL A 315 -11.57 -18.70 -1.51
CA VAL A 315 -11.84 -19.83 -2.42
C VAL A 315 -10.91 -21.01 -2.10
N LEU A 316 -9.62 -20.75 -1.91
CA LEU A 316 -8.67 -21.80 -1.54
C LEU A 316 -9.06 -22.47 -0.21
N LEU A 317 -9.44 -21.69 0.80
CA LEU A 317 -9.89 -22.23 2.09
C LEU A 317 -11.19 -23.03 1.96
N ILE A 318 -12.14 -22.63 1.12
CA ILE A 318 -13.39 -23.37 0.86
C ILE A 318 -13.07 -24.74 0.23
N ILE A 319 -12.14 -24.79 -0.73
CA ILE A 319 -11.72 -26.04 -1.36
C ILE A 319 -11.00 -26.95 -0.37
N LEU A 320 -10.09 -26.40 0.45
CA LEU A 320 -9.32 -27.19 1.43
C LEU A 320 -10.16 -27.70 2.59
N THR A 321 -11.12 -26.90 3.09
CA THR A 321 -11.96 -27.28 4.23
C THR A 321 -13.22 -28.04 3.84
N GLY A 322 -13.60 -27.99 2.56
CA GLY A 322 -14.88 -28.52 2.07
C GLY A 322 -16.11 -27.80 2.65
N ARG A 323 -15.93 -26.63 3.30
CA ARG A 323 -16.99 -25.87 3.96
C ARG A 323 -17.10 -24.46 3.37
N ARG A 324 -18.33 -23.96 3.26
CA ARG A 324 -18.60 -22.58 2.84
C ARG A 324 -18.30 -21.64 4.01
N LEU A 325 -17.09 -21.08 4.02
CA LEU A 325 -16.65 -20.11 5.02
C LEU A 325 -17.18 -18.69 4.73
N ARG A 326 -17.31 -18.35 3.44
CA ARG A 326 -17.74 -17.04 2.95
C ARG A 326 -18.43 -17.15 1.60
N ASP A 327 -19.32 -16.22 1.33
CA ASP A 327 -20.01 -16.09 0.05
C ASP A 327 -19.07 -15.42 -0.95
N VAL A 328 -18.61 -16.20 -1.92
CA VAL A 328 -17.72 -15.75 -2.99
C VAL A 328 -18.40 -15.98 -4.33
N TYR A 329 -18.32 -14.99 -5.21
CA TYR A 329 -18.91 -15.04 -6.55
C TYR A 329 -17.83 -15.05 -7.63
N VAL A 330 -18.07 -15.83 -8.68
CA VAL A 330 -17.14 -16.03 -9.81
C VAL A 330 -17.93 -15.94 -11.11
N TYR A 331 -17.30 -15.42 -12.17
CA TYR A 331 -17.94 -15.29 -13.49
C TYR A 331 -17.42 -16.36 -14.44
N GLU A 332 -18.31 -16.94 -15.25
CA GLU A 332 -17.92 -17.88 -16.30
C GLU A 332 -17.37 -17.11 -17.52
N VAL A 333 -16.28 -17.61 -18.11
CA VAL A 333 -15.67 -17.07 -19.32
C VAL A 333 -15.87 -18.09 -20.46
N LYS A 334 -16.60 -17.69 -21.50
CA LYS A 334 -16.81 -18.48 -22.73
C LYS A 334 -16.27 -17.71 -23.93
N ASP A 335 -15.34 -18.30 -24.68
CA ASP A 335 -14.79 -17.75 -25.93
C ASP A 335 -14.42 -16.26 -25.83
N HIS A 336 -13.67 -15.91 -24.77
CA HIS A 336 -13.23 -14.55 -24.44
C HIS A 336 -14.33 -13.57 -24.01
N LYS A 337 -15.57 -14.01 -23.83
CA LYS A 337 -16.67 -13.22 -23.25
C LYS A 337 -16.93 -13.62 -21.81
N VAL A 338 -17.15 -12.63 -20.96
CA VAL A 338 -17.53 -12.82 -19.55
C VAL A 338 -19.05 -12.92 -19.47
N SER A 339 -19.56 -13.94 -18.78
CA SER A 339 -20.98 -14.03 -18.46
C SER A 339 -21.39 -12.90 -17.53
N GLN A 340 -22.55 -12.29 -17.77
CA GLN A 340 -23.10 -11.23 -16.91
C GLN A 340 -23.63 -11.78 -15.57
N THR A 341 -23.87 -13.09 -15.48
CA THR A 341 -24.34 -13.74 -14.26
C THR A 341 -23.19 -14.25 -13.41
N ALA A 342 -23.12 -13.78 -12.16
CA ALA A 342 -22.17 -14.26 -11.18
C ALA A 342 -22.67 -15.57 -10.55
N ILE A 343 -21.77 -16.54 -10.41
CA ILE A 343 -22.06 -17.86 -9.84
C ILE A 343 -21.43 -17.94 -8.45
N LEU A 344 -22.20 -18.42 -7.48
CA LEU A 344 -21.72 -18.63 -6.12
C LEU A 344 -20.78 -19.85 -6.06
N VAL A 345 -19.64 -19.69 -5.39
CA VAL A 345 -18.63 -20.75 -5.23
C VAL A 345 -19.06 -21.76 -4.18
N TYR A 346 -19.15 -23.01 -4.59
CA TYR A 346 -19.27 -24.18 -3.70
C TYR A 346 -17.97 -25.00 -3.73
N PRO A 347 -17.71 -25.86 -2.74
CA PRO A 347 -16.52 -26.72 -2.72
C PRO A 347 -16.29 -27.53 -4.01
N ASN A 348 -17.36 -27.86 -4.73
CA ASN A 348 -17.31 -28.63 -5.98
C ASN A 348 -17.25 -27.77 -7.26
N THR A 349 -17.31 -26.44 -7.15
CA THR A 349 -17.33 -25.55 -8.34
C THR A 349 -15.95 -25.34 -8.95
N LEU A 350 -14.91 -25.28 -8.12
CA LEU A 350 -13.52 -25.04 -8.52
C LEU A 350 -12.64 -26.15 -7.94
N THR A 351 -11.75 -26.70 -8.75
CA THR A 351 -10.75 -27.66 -8.27
C THR A 351 -9.42 -26.98 -7.97
N LEU A 352 -8.60 -27.59 -7.11
CA LEU A 352 -7.24 -27.08 -6.86
C LEU A 352 -6.41 -26.99 -8.16
N ARG A 353 -6.67 -27.89 -9.13
CA ARG A 353 -6.04 -27.87 -10.45
C ARG A 353 -6.45 -26.66 -11.30
N ASP A 354 -7.63 -26.08 -11.04
CA ASP A 354 -8.06 -24.85 -11.70
C ASP A 354 -7.32 -23.63 -11.13
N LEU A 355 -7.08 -23.62 -9.81
CA LEU A 355 -6.29 -22.58 -9.14
C LEU A 355 -4.80 -22.65 -9.47
N THR A 356 -4.24 -23.81 -9.82
CA THR A 356 -2.86 -23.83 -10.33
C THR A 356 -2.76 -23.28 -11.75
N LYS A 357 -3.90 -23.04 -12.43
CA LYS A 357 -4.00 -22.65 -13.84
C LYS A 357 -4.42 -21.19 -14.08
N PHE A 358 -3.79 -20.24 -13.40
CA PHE A 358 -4.07 -18.82 -13.65
C PHE A 358 -3.50 -18.29 -14.97
N ASN A 359 -4.24 -17.38 -15.59
CA ASN A 359 -3.90 -16.74 -16.85
C ASN A 359 -4.55 -15.35 -16.95
N THR A 360 -3.98 -14.47 -17.78
CA THR A 360 -4.50 -13.14 -18.09
C THR A 360 -4.66 -13.03 -19.61
N THR A 361 -5.74 -13.59 -20.14
CA THR A 361 -6.09 -13.46 -21.57
C THR A 361 -6.95 -12.24 -21.81
N LEU A 362 -6.81 -11.64 -23.00
CA LEU A 362 -7.72 -10.61 -23.50
C LEU A 362 -9.18 -11.08 -23.41
N LEU A 363 -10.04 -10.21 -22.89
CA LEU A 363 -11.48 -10.42 -22.82
C LEU A 363 -12.17 -9.34 -23.68
N ALA A 364 -13.22 -9.76 -24.38
CA ALA A 364 -14.13 -8.89 -25.14
C ALA A 364 -15.00 -8.04 -24.20
#